data_AF-A0A1X7SWM2-F1
#
_entry.id   AF-A0A1X7SWM2-F1
#
_cell.length_a   1.000
_cell.length_b   1.000
_cell.length_c   1.000
_cell.angle_alpha   90.00
_cell.angle_beta   90.00
_cell.angle_gamma   90.00
#
_symmetry.space_group_name_H-M   'P 1'
#
loop_
_entity.id
_entity.type
_entity.pdbx_description
1 polymer ?
#
loop_
_entity_poly.entity_id
_entity_poly.type
_entity_poly.pdbx_seq_one_letter_code
_entity_poly.pdbx_strand_id
1 'polypeptide(L)'
;MSGTDYDPDENDTFRINESVIEPKLFGPAIQGITDCTLAAIEKIDNCPNTFYLVGAFGGCKYVHEKVSAAIESHYQSKGHKDTCSVLIPPTPHLAVATGAAMWRKNPEKFKARRVDATYGIGVTITFDPEKHNEVYKYYNEDRKEDRCDYVFKVFLEKGELAKANEVITTTLAPNYKADTTVSISIYSTPDLGIQYYANEKKKVILPVIGKLVIDIPNPDNLPISKRIVDVTLDFSGTEIHAKAYYQVTRKEVNTVCDFLST
;
A
#
# COMPACT_ATOMS: atom_id res chain seq x y z
N MET A 1 -39.29 25.06 5.00
CA MET A 1 -38.31 25.70 4.09
C MET A 1 -38.99 25.83 2.73
N SER A 2 -38.64 26.80 1.87
CA SER A 2 -39.18 26.78 0.50
C SER A 2 -38.79 25.46 -0.16
N GLY A 3 -39.75 24.74 -0.74
CA GLY A 3 -39.52 23.45 -1.41
C GLY A 3 -39.52 22.21 -0.50
N THR A 4 -40.03 22.30 0.73
CA THR A 4 -40.38 21.14 1.57
C THR A 4 -41.85 21.22 1.94
N ASP A 5 -42.58 20.12 1.84
CA ASP A 5 -44.00 20.02 2.15
C ASP A 5 -44.27 18.75 2.97
N TYR A 6 -45.05 18.87 4.04
CA TYR A 6 -45.44 17.75 4.90
C TYR A 6 -46.96 17.70 4.98
N ASP A 7 -47.52 16.56 4.60
CA ASP A 7 -48.95 16.31 4.61
C ASP A 7 -49.27 15.20 5.61
N PRO A 8 -49.78 15.54 6.81
CA PRO A 8 -50.18 14.55 7.80
C PRO A 8 -51.46 13.80 7.41
N ASP A 9 -52.28 14.35 6.51
CA ASP A 9 -53.55 13.76 6.08
C ASP A 9 -53.34 12.77 4.91
N GLU A 10 -52.22 12.87 4.20
CA GLU A 10 -51.81 11.95 3.14
C GLU A 10 -50.79 10.91 3.65
N ASN A 11 -51.20 10.06 4.60
CA ASN A 11 -50.36 8.99 5.16
C ASN A 11 -48.99 9.47 5.69
N ASP A 12 -48.93 10.62 6.37
CA ASP A 12 -47.67 11.18 6.88
C ASP A 12 -46.60 11.40 5.80
N THR A 13 -47.00 11.89 4.62
CA THR A 13 -46.10 12.05 3.47
C THR A 13 -45.27 13.32 3.58
N PHE A 14 -43.94 13.19 3.44
CA PHE A 14 -43.00 14.30 3.34
C PHE A 14 -42.43 14.41 1.92
N ARG A 15 -42.66 15.55 1.27
CA ARG A 15 -42.16 15.88 -0.08
C ARG A 15 -41.03 16.90 0.03
N ILE A 16 -39.96 16.66 -0.73
CA ILE A 16 -38.85 17.60 -0.83
C ILE A 16 -38.55 17.80 -2.30
N ASN A 17 -38.54 19.05 -2.73
CA ASN A 17 -38.22 19.40 -4.11
C ASN A 17 -36.75 19.11 -4.43
N GLU A 18 -36.48 18.73 -5.67
CA GLU A 18 -35.13 18.54 -6.19
C GLU A 18 -34.26 19.79 -5.97
N SER A 19 -34.83 20.99 -6.12
CA SER A 19 -34.14 22.26 -5.87
C SER A 19 -33.68 22.46 -4.42
N VAL A 20 -34.15 21.63 -3.48
CA VAL A 20 -33.70 21.58 -2.09
C VAL A 20 -32.80 20.38 -1.87
N ILE A 21 -33.22 19.20 -2.32
CA ILE A 21 -32.46 17.94 -2.16
C ILE A 21 -31.09 18.04 -2.83
N GLU A 22 -31.03 18.51 -4.08
CA GLU A 22 -29.80 18.52 -4.87
C GLU A 22 -28.73 19.40 -4.20
N PRO A 23 -28.94 20.71 -3.97
CA PRO A 23 -27.86 21.54 -3.43
C PRO A 23 -27.55 21.30 -1.95
N LYS A 24 -28.52 20.78 -1.17
CA LYS A 24 -28.34 20.66 0.30
C LYS A 24 -28.00 19.25 0.78
N LEU A 25 -28.41 18.21 0.06
CA LEU A 25 -28.23 16.83 0.50
C LEU A 25 -27.25 16.08 -0.41
N PHE A 26 -27.54 15.97 -1.69
CA PHE A 26 -26.72 15.15 -2.59
C PHE A 26 -25.52 15.90 -3.19
N GLY A 27 -25.67 17.17 -3.50
CA GLY A 27 -24.65 18.04 -4.10
C GLY A 27 -23.33 18.01 -3.34
N PRO A 28 -23.32 18.24 -2.01
CA PRO A 28 -22.09 18.17 -1.22
C PRO A 28 -21.40 16.79 -1.27
N ALA A 29 -22.20 15.71 -1.25
CA ALA A 29 -21.66 14.35 -1.33
C ALA A 29 -21.06 14.06 -2.72
N ILE A 30 -21.76 14.46 -3.80
CA ILE A 30 -21.27 14.33 -5.17
C ILE A 30 -20.01 15.16 -5.40
N GLN A 31 -19.95 16.38 -4.86
CA GLN A 31 -18.76 17.22 -4.94
C GLN A 31 -17.57 16.53 -4.27
N GLY A 32 -17.74 16.03 -3.04
CA GLY A 32 -16.68 15.30 -2.35
C GLY A 32 -16.20 14.05 -3.13
N ILE A 33 -17.12 13.28 -3.71
CA ILE A 33 -16.77 12.13 -4.57
C ILE A 33 -15.98 12.59 -5.79
N THR A 34 -16.41 13.67 -6.43
CA THR A 34 -15.76 14.24 -7.61
C THR A 34 -14.34 14.71 -7.28
N ASP A 35 -14.18 15.48 -6.21
CA ASP A 35 -12.89 15.99 -5.76
C ASP A 35 -11.90 14.86 -5.47
N CYS A 36 -12.34 13.83 -4.74
CA CYS A 36 -11.53 12.64 -4.48
C CYS A 36 -11.17 11.89 -5.77
N THR A 37 -12.11 11.76 -6.70
CA THR A 37 -11.91 11.06 -7.98
C THR A 37 -10.89 11.79 -8.85
N LEU A 38 -11.02 13.11 -8.99
CA LEU A 38 -10.07 13.92 -9.76
C LEU A 38 -8.69 13.92 -9.12
N ALA A 39 -8.60 14.06 -7.79
CA ALA A 39 -7.34 13.98 -7.06
C ALA A 39 -6.65 12.61 -7.20
N ALA A 40 -7.41 11.53 -7.37
CA ALA A 40 -6.86 10.20 -7.65
C ALA A 40 -6.35 10.10 -9.09
N ILE A 41 -7.10 10.63 -10.06
CA ILE A 41 -6.69 10.67 -11.48
C ILE A 41 -5.36 11.41 -11.66
N GLU A 42 -5.18 12.55 -10.99
CA GLU A 42 -3.95 13.35 -11.10
C GLU A 42 -2.70 12.63 -10.58
N LYS A 43 -2.85 11.57 -9.78
CA LYS A 43 -1.75 10.75 -9.26
C LYS A 43 -1.37 9.58 -10.17
N ILE A 44 -2.07 9.38 -11.30
CA ILE A 44 -1.85 8.24 -12.19
C ILE A 44 -1.03 8.67 -13.40
N ASP A 45 0.23 8.24 -13.46
CA ASP A 45 1.15 8.60 -14.54
C ASP A 45 0.72 8.11 -15.93
N ASN A 46 -0.15 7.10 -16.00
CA ASN A 46 -0.51 6.40 -17.24
C ASN A 46 -1.85 6.85 -17.85
N CYS A 47 -2.44 7.96 -17.40
CA CYS A 47 -3.63 8.59 -17.99
C CYS A 47 -4.74 7.57 -18.36
N PRO A 48 -5.42 6.94 -17.38
CA PRO A 48 -6.39 5.88 -17.66
C PRO A 48 -7.52 6.41 -18.56
N ASN A 49 -7.97 5.64 -19.54
CA ASN A 49 -9.03 6.08 -20.46
C ASN A 49 -10.40 5.43 -20.17
N THR A 50 -10.45 4.53 -19.18
CA THR A 50 -11.66 3.80 -18.82
C THR A 50 -11.82 3.79 -17.30
N PHE A 51 -13.00 4.19 -16.84
CA PHE A 51 -13.39 4.26 -15.43
C PHE A 51 -14.59 3.36 -15.20
N TYR A 52 -14.58 2.62 -14.09
CA TYR A 52 -15.68 1.75 -13.71
C TYR A 52 -16.29 2.26 -12.40
N LEU A 53 -17.57 2.65 -12.44
CA LEU A 53 -18.32 2.99 -11.24
C LEU A 53 -18.92 1.71 -10.65
N VAL A 54 -18.41 1.30 -9.48
CA VAL A 54 -18.78 0.07 -8.79
C VAL A 54 -19.46 0.36 -7.45
N GLY A 55 -20.08 -0.67 -6.87
CA GLY A 55 -20.88 -0.55 -5.65
C GLY A 55 -22.31 -0.08 -5.93
N ALA A 56 -23.18 -0.17 -4.92
CA ALA A 56 -24.58 0.25 -5.05
C ALA A 56 -24.69 1.73 -5.45
N PHE A 57 -23.85 2.59 -4.87
CA PHE A 57 -23.85 4.02 -5.17
C PHE A 57 -23.22 4.34 -6.54
N GLY A 58 -22.18 3.60 -6.96
CA GLY A 58 -21.62 3.73 -8.31
C GLY A 58 -22.59 3.30 -9.42
N GLY A 59 -23.56 2.46 -9.10
CA GLY A 59 -24.66 2.10 -10.01
C GLY A 59 -25.79 3.13 -10.11
N CYS A 60 -25.74 4.20 -9.32
CA CYS A 60 -26.76 5.25 -9.35
C CYS A 60 -26.64 6.11 -10.60
N LYS A 61 -27.74 6.27 -11.35
CA LYS A 61 -27.79 7.10 -12.56
C LYS A 61 -27.32 8.55 -12.30
N TYR A 62 -27.79 9.14 -11.20
CA TYR A 62 -27.43 10.51 -10.83
C TYR A 62 -25.92 10.67 -10.53
N VAL A 63 -25.33 9.69 -9.84
CA VAL A 63 -23.88 9.66 -9.57
C VAL A 63 -23.10 9.52 -10.88
N HIS A 64 -23.51 8.59 -11.73
CA HIS A 64 -22.88 8.38 -13.03
C HIS A 64 -22.91 9.63 -13.89
N GLU A 65 -24.05 10.31 -14.03
CA GLU A 65 -24.15 11.54 -14.83
C GLU A 65 -23.20 12.64 -14.31
N LYS A 66 -23.20 12.90 -13.01
CA LYS A 66 -22.40 13.98 -12.42
C LYS A 66 -20.90 13.68 -12.41
N VAL A 67 -20.51 12.46 -12.01
CA VAL A 67 -19.10 12.07 -11.94
C VAL A 67 -18.51 11.91 -13.34
N SER A 68 -19.27 11.36 -14.30
CA SER A 68 -18.78 11.22 -15.68
C SER A 68 -18.51 12.57 -16.32
N ALA A 69 -19.44 13.53 -16.19
CA ALA A 69 -19.24 14.88 -16.71
C ALA A 69 -18.01 15.57 -16.12
N ALA A 70 -17.73 15.35 -14.83
CA ALA A 70 -16.55 15.90 -14.17
C ALA A 70 -15.25 15.27 -14.67
N ILE A 71 -15.20 13.93 -14.80
CA ILE A 71 -14.04 13.22 -15.35
C ILE A 71 -13.78 13.66 -16.79
N GLU A 72 -14.81 13.69 -17.64
CA GLU A 72 -14.71 14.08 -19.05
C GLU A 72 -14.19 15.52 -19.20
N SER A 73 -14.75 16.45 -18.42
CA SER A 73 -14.30 17.85 -18.40
C SER A 73 -12.83 17.97 -17.96
N HIS A 74 -12.43 17.22 -16.94
CA HIS A 74 -11.04 17.18 -16.48
C HIS A 74 -10.09 16.66 -17.58
N TYR A 75 -10.46 15.57 -18.26
CA TYR A 75 -9.65 14.99 -19.35
C TYR A 75 -9.50 15.95 -20.53
N GLN A 76 -10.58 16.60 -20.94
CA GLN A 76 -10.55 17.63 -21.98
C GLN A 76 -9.64 18.80 -21.60
N SER A 77 -9.71 19.26 -20.34
CA SER A 77 -8.89 20.37 -19.85
C SER A 77 -7.38 20.09 -19.86
N LYS A 78 -6.96 18.82 -19.77
CA LYS A 78 -5.56 18.38 -19.85
C LYS A 78 -5.08 18.13 -21.28
N GLY A 79 -5.92 18.35 -22.29
CA GLY A 79 -5.55 18.22 -23.71
C GLY A 79 -5.44 16.77 -24.21
N HIS A 80 -6.03 15.81 -23.50
CA HIS A 80 -6.10 14.43 -23.97
C HIS A 80 -6.97 14.36 -25.23
N LYS A 81 -6.43 13.77 -26.31
CA LYS A 81 -7.12 13.59 -27.59
C LYS A 81 -7.99 12.32 -27.61
N ASP A 82 -7.69 11.37 -26.74
CA ASP A 82 -8.42 10.12 -26.62
C ASP A 82 -9.70 10.31 -25.81
N THR A 83 -10.72 9.52 -26.15
CA THR A 83 -11.98 9.54 -25.41
C THR A 83 -11.82 8.82 -24.08
N CYS A 84 -12.30 9.46 -23.01
CA CYS A 84 -12.46 8.83 -21.70
C CYS A 84 -13.85 8.17 -21.64
N SER A 85 -13.92 6.93 -21.14
CA SER A 85 -15.16 6.18 -20.96
C SER A 85 -15.46 5.94 -19.49
N VAL A 86 -16.65 6.32 -19.02
CA VAL A 86 -17.11 6.03 -17.66
C VAL A 86 -18.25 5.03 -17.71
N LEU A 87 -18.00 3.81 -17.22
CA LEU A 87 -18.86 2.64 -17.38
C LEU A 87 -19.43 2.19 -16.04
N ILE A 88 -20.66 1.68 -16.07
CA ILE A 88 -21.26 0.96 -14.94
C ILE A 88 -21.31 -0.53 -15.33
N PRO A 89 -20.67 -1.44 -14.57
CA PRO A 89 -20.82 -2.87 -14.80
C PRO A 89 -22.28 -3.33 -14.65
N PRO A 90 -22.73 -4.42 -15.30
CA PRO A 90 -24.12 -4.89 -15.24
C PRO A 90 -24.65 -5.12 -13.81
N THR A 91 -23.78 -5.58 -12.90
CA THR A 91 -24.10 -5.78 -11.48
C THR A 91 -23.11 -4.99 -10.62
N PRO A 92 -23.25 -3.66 -10.51
CA PRO A 92 -22.22 -2.82 -9.90
C PRO A 92 -22.06 -3.12 -8.41
N HIS A 93 -23.14 -3.47 -7.71
CA HIS A 93 -23.14 -3.87 -6.30
C HIS A 93 -22.42 -5.21 -6.03
N LEU A 94 -22.27 -6.09 -7.03
CA LEU A 94 -21.51 -7.35 -6.92
C LEU A 94 -20.15 -7.31 -7.63
N ALA A 95 -19.82 -6.25 -8.35
CA ALA A 95 -18.66 -6.20 -9.24
C ALA A 95 -17.35 -6.58 -8.54
N VAL A 96 -17.14 -6.06 -7.31
CA VAL A 96 -15.95 -6.35 -6.51
C VAL A 96 -15.89 -7.82 -6.08
N ALA A 97 -16.97 -8.36 -5.51
CA ALA A 97 -17.03 -9.75 -5.06
C ALA A 97 -16.90 -10.74 -6.23
N THR A 98 -17.57 -10.46 -7.35
CA THR A 98 -17.45 -11.24 -8.59
C THR A 98 -16.01 -11.20 -9.10
N GLY A 99 -15.37 -10.02 -9.11
CA GLY A 99 -13.96 -9.88 -9.49
C GLY A 99 -13.03 -10.71 -8.61
N ALA A 100 -13.23 -10.70 -7.29
CA ALA A 100 -12.47 -11.52 -6.35
C ALA A 100 -12.64 -13.03 -6.61
N ALA A 101 -13.88 -13.49 -6.82
CA ALA A 101 -14.15 -14.89 -7.14
C ALA A 101 -13.53 -15.32 -8.48
N MET A 102 -13.58 -14.44 -9.49
CA MET A 102 -12.93 -14.66 -10.79
C MET A 102 -11.42 -14.72 -10.66
N TRP A 103 -10.82 -13.82 -9.89
CA TRP A 103 -9.38 -13.81 -9.61
C TRP A 103 -8.96 -15.12 -8.94
N ARG A 104 -9.68 -15.57 -7.90
CA ARG A 104 -9.35 -16.82 -7.21
C ARG A 104 -9.40 -18.04 -8.13
N LYS A 105 -10.31 -18.06 -9.12
CA LYS A 105 -10.40 -19.13 -10.13
C LYS A 105 -9.25 -19.10 -11.15
N ASN A 106 -8.72 -17.93 -11.47
CA ASN A 106 -7.62 -17.78 -12.41
C ASN A 106 -6.73 -16.58 -12.05
N PRO A 107 -5.81 -16.74 -11.07
CA PRO A 107 -4.95 -15.66 -10.60
C PRO A 107 -4.01 -15.14 -11.70
N GLU A 108 -3.65 -15.96 -12.68
CA GLU A 108 -2.72 -15.61 -13.77
C GLU A 108 -3.25 -14.52 -14.72
N LYS A 109 -4.56 -14.23 -14.67
CA LYS A 109 -5.15 -13.09 -15.39
C LYS A 109 -4.67 -11.75 -14.84
N PHE A 110 -4.39 -11.68 -13.54
CA PHE A 110 -3.77 -10.52 -12.94
C PHE A 110 -2.31 -10.45 -13.39
N LYS A 111 -1.88 -9.28 -13.87
CA LYS A 111 -0.52 -9.10 -14.41
C LYS A 111 0.38 -8.29 -13.49
N ALA A 112 -0.18 -7.25 -12.89
CA ALA A 112 0.52 -6.41 -11.94
C ALA A 112 -0.45 -5.49 -11.20
N ARG A 113 0.00 -4.93 -10.07
CA ARG A 113 -0.58 -3.76 -9.40
C ARG A 113 0.50 -2.74 -9.12
N ARG A 114 0.10 -1.48 -9.00
CA ARG A 114 0.95 -0.49 -8.35
C ARG A 114 0.82 -0.63 -6.84
N VAL A 115 1.95 -0.63 -6.14
CA VAL A 115 1.94 -0.62 -4.67
C VAL A 115 1.48 0.74 -4.16
N ASP A 116 0.66 0.76 -3.11
CA ASP A 116 0.06 1.99 -2.55
C ASP A 116 0.94 2.67 -1.49
N ALA A 117 1.99 1.97 -1.04
CA ALA A 117 2.97 2.40 -0.08
C ALA A 117 4.37 1.87 -0.45
N THR A 118 5.38 2.47 0.17
CA THR A 118 6.76 1.99 0.17
C THR A 118 6.91 0.93 1.24
N TYR A 119 7.40 -0.25 0.87
CA TYR A 119 7.58 -1.38 1.77
C TYR A 119 9.05 -1.73 1.93
N GLY A 120 9.43 -2.07 3.15
CA GLY A 120 10.81 -2.46 3.43
C GLY A 120 11.01 -3.02 4.83
N ILE A 121 12.26 -3.25 5.17
CA ILE A 121 12.66 -3.75 6.49
C ILE A 121 13.70 -2.83 7.13
N GLY A 122 13.77 -2.88 8.46
CA GLY A 122 14.86 -2.24 9.20
C GLY A 122 16.13 -3.06 9.10
N VAL A 123 17.26 -2.41 8.76
CA VAL A 123 18.57 -3.06 8.67
C VAL A 123 19.65 -2.21 9.30
N THR A 124 20.75 -2.88 9.61
CA THR A 124 22.03 -2.24 9.86
C THR A 124 22.96 -2.52 8.68
N ILE A 125 23.63 -1.50 8.14
CA ILE A 125 24.59 -1.62 7.02
C ILE A 125 25.95 -1.00 7.36
N THR A 126 26.94 -1.15 6.47
CA THR A 126 28.23 -0.46 6.61
C THR A 126 28.01 1.04 6.51
N PHE A 127 28.63 1.81 7.41
CA PHE A 127 28.53 3.26 7.39
C PHE A 127 29.23 3.84 6.17
N ASP A 128 28.64 4.89 5.59
CA ASP A 128 29.12 5.56 4.39
C ASP A 128 28.99 7.06 4.69
N PRO A 129 30.10 7.78 4.91
CA PRO A 129 30.05 9.18 5.35
C PRO A 129 29.43 10.12 4.31
N GLU A 130 29.32 9.72 3.04
CA GLU A 130 28.70 10.53 1.99
C GLU A 130 27.18 10.38 1.95
N LYS A 131 26.65 9.28 2.48
CA LYS A 131 25.23 8.91 2.37
C LYS A 131 24.52 8.83 3.71
N HIS A 132 25.23 8.51 4.78
CA HIS A 132 24.63 8.17 6.06
C HIS A 132 24.77 9.30 7.08
N ASN A 133 23.72 9.49 7.88
CA ASN A 133 23.71 10.46 8.97
C ASN A 133 24.53 9.90 10.15
N GLU A 134 25.53 10.67 10.59
CA GLU A 134 26.43 10.34 11.70
C GLU A 134 25.67 10.03 13.01
N VAL A 135 24.46 10.55 13.22
CA VAL A 135 23.62 10.24 14.40
C VAL A 135 23.31 8.74 14.55
N TYR A 136 23.29 8.00 13.43
CA TYR A 136 23.03 6.55 13.42
C TYR A 136 24.29 5.70 13.32
N LYS A 137 25.47 6.33 13.32
CA LYS A 137 26.75 5.63 13.27
C LYS A 137 27.09 4.97 14.59
N TYR A 138 27.68 3.79 14.53
CA TYR A 138 28.33 3.16 15.67
C TYR A 138 29.44 2.21 15.20
N TYR A 139 30.46 2.00 16.03
CA TYR A 139 31.51 1.03 15.74
C TYR A 139 31.06 -0.39 16.15
N ASN A 140 31.21 -1.36 15.24
CA ASN A 140 30.90 -2.76 15.52
C ASN A 140 32.19 -3.56 15.77
N GLU A 141 32.42 -3.96 17.02
CA GLU A 141 33.63 -4.67 17.43
C GLU A 141 33.83 -6.04 16.76
N ASP A 142 32.75 -6.76 16.48
CA ASP A 142 32.83 -8.09 15.87
C ASP A 142 33.17 -8.03 14.38
N ARG A 143 32.79 -6.94 13.72
CA ARG A 143 33.01 -6.67 12.30
C ARG A 143 34.23 -5.77 12.05
N LYS A 144 34.72 -5.08 13.07
CA LYS A 144 35.85 -4.14 13.01
C LYS A 144 35.64 -2.99 12.01
N GLU A 145 34.41 -2.50 11.91
CA GLU A 145 34.03 -1.41 11.00
C GLU A 145 32.94 -0.51 11.62
N ASP A 146 32.82 0.71 11.11
CA ASP A 146 31.68 1.59 11.39
C ASP A 146 30.44 1.09 10.66
N ARG A 147 29.33 1.04 11.38
CA ARG A 147 28.01 0.60 10.91
C ARG A 147 27.01 1.73 11.06
N CYS A 148 25.97 1.72 10.23
CA CYS A 148 24.82 2.61 10.28
C CYS A 148 23.59 1.80 10.69
N ASP A 149 22.96 2.19 11.81
CA ASP A 149 21.73 1.59 12.29
C ASP A 149 20.49 2.33 11.76
N TYR A 150 19.30 1.80 12.03
CA TYR A 150 18.01 2.40 11.69
C TYR A 150 17.73 2.59 10.18
N VAL A 151 18.51 1.97 9.30
CA VAL A 151 18.37 2.13 7.86
C VAL A 151 17.11 1.40 7.38
N PHE A 152 16.30 2.10 6.58
CA PHE A 152 15.12 1.55 5.95
C PHE A 152 15.51 0.97 4.58
N LYS A 153 15.61 -0.36 4.50
CA LYS A 153 15.89 -1.05 3.25
C LYS A 153 14.59 -1.31 2.51
N VAL A 154 14.37 -0.54 1.45
CA VAL A 154 13.21 -0.65 0.57
C VAL A 154 13.28 -1.91 -0.28
N PHE A 155 12.12 -2.56 -0.45
CA PHE A 155 11.87 -3.65 -1.40
C PHE A 155 11.12 -3.12 -2.62
N LEU A 156 10.07 -2.34 -2.41
CA LEU A 156 9.32 -1.61 -3.43
C LEU A 156 8.93 -0.23 -2.91
N GLU A 157 9.05 0.78 -3.75
CA GLU A 157 8.57 2.14 -3.50
C GLU A 157 7.12 2.33 -3.96
N LYS A 158 6.40 3.21 -3.26
CA LYS A 158 5.03 3.58 -3.62
C LYS A 158 4.93 3.96 -5.10
N GLY A 159 3.94 3.39 -5.79
CA GLY A 159 3.69 3.61 -7.20
C GLY A 159 4.46 2.69 -8.14
N GLU A 160 5.46 1.94 -7.65
CA GLU A 160 6.13 0.90 -8.43
C GLU A 160 5.19 -0.25 -8.78
N LEU A 161 5.50 -0.92 -9.89
CA LEU A 161 4.68 -1.98 -10.44
C LEU A 161 5.11 -3.35 -9.88
N ALA A 162 4.35 -3.90 -8.94
CA ALA A 162 4.50 -5.28 -8.49
C ALA A 162 3.82 -6.22 -9.49
N LYS A 163 4.61 -7.06 -10.16
CA LYS A 163 4.10 -8.11 -11.07
C LYS A 163 3.34 -9.19 -10.30
N ALA A 164 2.51 -9.95 -11.00
CA ALA A 164 1.69 -11.01 -10.42
C ALA A 164 2.48 -12.15 -9.76
N ASN A 165 3.78 -12.26 -10.02
CA ASN A 165 4.70 -13.21 -9.41
C ASN A 165 5.88 -12.50 -8.73
N GLU A 166 5.70 -11.24 -8.34
CA GLU A 166 6.77 -10.43 -7.76
C GLU A 166 7.12 -10.93 -6.36
N VAL A 167 8.32 -11.49 -6.24
CA VAL A 167 8.88 -12.02 -5.01
C VAL A 167 10.30 -11.51 -4.90
N ILE A 168 10.56 -10.69 -3.88
CA ILE A 168 11.83 -9.99 -3.73
C ILE A 168 12.52 -10.54 -2.49
N THR A 169 13.79 -10.94 -2.64
CA THR A 169 14.59 -11.52 -1.56
C THR A 169 15.86 -10.69 -1.35
N THR A 170 16.21 -10.48 -0.08
CA THR A 170 17.52 -9.96 0.33
C THR A 170 18.14 -10.88 1.36
N THR A 171 19.45 -10.79 1.51
CA THR A 171 20.20 -11.48 2.55
C THR A 171 20.54 -10.54 3.71
N LEU A 172 20.45 -11.05 4.93
CA LEU A 172 20.98 -10.43 6.14
C LEU A 172 22.00 -11.36 6.81
N ALA A 173 22.84 -10.79 7.68
CA ALA A 173 23.70 -11.51 8.59
C ALA A 173 23.52 -10.92 9.99
N PRO A 174 23.74 -11.69 11.07
CA PRO A 174 23.64 -11.18 12.42
C PRO A 174 24.55 -9.97 12.66
N ASN A 175 24.16 -9.10 13.58
CA ASN A 175 24.94 -7.92 13.90
C ASN A 175 26.19 -8.29 14.71
N TYR A 176 26.07 -9.27 15.60
CA TYR A 176 27.13 -9.77 16.48
C TYR A 176 27.34 -11.27 16.35
N LYS A 177 28.54 -11.75 16.68
CA LYS A 177 28.87 -13.19 16.69
C LYS A 177 28.02 -13.96 17.68
N ALA A 178 27.69 -13.33 18.80
CA ALA A 178 26.91 -13.93 19.89
C ALA A 178 25.39 -13.96 19.62
N ASP A 179 24.89 -13.24 18.62
CA ASP A 179 23.46 -13.26 18.29
C ASP A 179 23.02 -14.69 18.00
N THR A 180 21.95 -15.16 18.62
CA THR A 180 21.37 -16.50 18.38
C THR A 180 19.95 -16.43 17.84
N THR A 181 19.40 -15.23 17.70
CA THR A 181 18.09 -14.94 17.12
C THR A 181 18.19 -13.62 16.36
N VAL A 182 17.43 -13.47 15.28
CA VAL A 182 17.28 -12.21 14.53
C VAL A 182 15.79 -11.83 14.50
N SER A 183 15.51 -10.59 14.84
CA SER A 183 14.18 -9.99 14.76
C SER A 183 14.15 -8.99 13.60
N ILE A 184 13.24 -9.18 12.66
CA ILE A 184 13.10 -8.37 11.45
C ILE A 184 11.72 -7.74 11.48
N SER A 185 11.66 -6.42 11.58
CA SER A 185 10.42 -5.66 11.45
C SER A 185 10.22 -5.24 9.99
N ILE A 186 8.99 -5.38 9.51
CA ILE A 186 8.55 -5.00 8.17
C ILE A 186 7.73 -3.72 8.32
N TYR A 187 8.05 -2.71 7.52
CA TYR A 187 7.47 -1.38 7.61
C TYR A 187 6.74 -1.01 6.32
N SER A 188 5.76 -0.13 6.45
CA SER A 188 5.02 0.49 5.36
C SER A 188 4.97 2.00 5.55
N THR A 189 5.14 2.78 4.49
CA THR A 189 4.99 4.24 4.53
C THR A 189 4.43 4.80 3.22
N PRO A 190 3.54 5.82 3.26
CA PRO A 190 3.06 6.48 2.05
C PRO A 190 4.12 7.40 1.41
N ASP A 191 5.26 7.61 2.06
CA ASP A 191 6.32 8.53 1.65
C ASP A 191 7.39 7.84 0.79
N LEU A 192 8.03 8.64 -0.06
CA LEU A 192 9.13 8.22 -0.94
C LEU A 192 10.47 8.73 -0.40
N GLY A 193 11.58 8.07 -0.78
CA GLY A 193 12.93 8.54 -0.44
C GLY A 193 13.27 8.50 1.06
N ILE A 194 12.52 7.73 1.85
CA ILE A 194 12.79 7.54 3.27
C ILE A 194 14.03 6.65 3.44
N GLN A 195 15.06 7.20 4.07
CA GLN A 195 16.31 6.47 4.31
C GLN A 195 16.35 5.74 5.65
N TYR A 196 15.61 6.23 6.66
CA TYR A 196 15.64 5.69 8.03
C TYR A 196 14.23 5.41 8.54
N TYR A 197 14.06 4.30 9.27
CA TYR A 197 12.77 3.96 9.88
C TYR A 197 12.56 4.61 11.26
N ALA A 198 13.56 5.34 11.76
CA ALA A 198 13.53 6.09 13.00
C ALA A 198 13.98 7.54 12.78
N ASN A 199 13.62 8.41 13.71
CA ASN A 199 14.10 9.79 13.76
C ASN A 199 15.47 9.90 14.49
N GLU A 200 16.05 11.10 14.50
CA GLU A 200 17.37 11.35 15.12
C GLU A 200 17.40 11.11 16.63
N LYS A 201 16.23 11.07 17.29
CA LYS A 201 16.08 10.65 18.70
C LYS A 201 15.93 9.13 18.85
N LYS A 202 16.19 8.37 17.79
CA LYS A 202 16.10 6.90 17.72
C LYS A 202 14.70 6.34 18.01
N LYS A 203 13.66 7.16 17.85
CA LYS A 203 12.27 6.71 17.95
C LYS A 203 11.80 6.23 16.57
N VAL A 204 11.27 5.01 16.51
CA VAL A 204 10.64 4.46 15.30
C VAL A 204 9.49 5.38 14.86
N ILE A 205 9.48 5.73 13.57
CA ILE A 205 8.48 6.64 12.97
C ILE A 205 7.64 5.96 11.89
N LEU A 206 8.06 4.80 11.38
CA LEU A 206 7.31 4.06 10.37
C LEU A 206 6.40 3.03 11.03
N PRO A 207 5.14 2.89 10.57
CA PRO A 207 4.25 1.80 10.96
C PRO A 207 4.88 0.43 10.71
N VAL A 208 4.81 -0.44 11.71
CA VAL A 208 5.21 -1.85 11.59
C VAL A 208 4.00 -2.65 11.13
N ILE A 209 4.11 -3.30 9.98
CA ILE A 209 3.05 -4.13 9.39
C ILE A 209 3.33 -5.62 9.55
N GLY A 210 4.51 -6.00 10.03
CA GLY A 210 4.85 -7.40 10.24
C GLY A 210 6.15 -7.58 10.99
N LYS A 211 6.34 -8.76 11.57
CA LYS A 211 7.55 -9.10 12.32
C LYS A 211 7.91 -10.57 12.10
N LEU A 212 9.17 -10.82 11.77
CA LEU A 212 9.76 -12.15 11.72
C LEU A 212 10.77 -12.29 12.86
N VAL A 213 10.72 -13.40 13.59
CA VAL A 213 11.71 -13.74 14.62
C VAL A 213 12.22 -15.13 14.30
N ILE A 214 13.50 -15.24 13.96
CA ILE A 214 14.13 -16.49 13.54
C ILE A 214 15.32 -16.84 14.42
N ASP A 215 15.38 -18.08 14.88
CA ASP A 215 16.54 -18.62 15.58
C ASP A 215 17.66 -18.91 14.59
N ILE A 216 18.85 -18.38 14.92
CA ILE A 216 20.08 -18.52 14.15
C ILE A 216 21.21 -19.13 14.99
N PRO A 217 21.06 -20.33 15.57
CA PRO A 217 22.10 -20.91 16.42
C PRO A 217 23.42 -21.06 15.66
N ASN A 218 24.55 -20.92 16.37
CA ASN A 218 25.90 -20.98 15.78
C ASN A 218 26.79 -22.05 16.45
N PRO A 219 26.41 -23.34 16.43
CA PRO A 219 27.16 -24.38 17.13
C PRO A 219 28.59 -24.54 16.59
N ASP A 220 28.81 -24.30 15.30
CA ASP A 220 30.10 -24.48 14.62
C ASP A 220 30.98 -23.21 14.63
N ASN A 221 30.60 -22.20 15.42
CA ASN A 221 31.30 -20.91 15.52
C ASN A 221 31.65 -20.30 14.16
N LEU A 222 30.68 -20.32 13.24
CA LEU A 222 30.83 -19.79 11.89
C LEU A 222 31.08 -18.28 11.93
N PRO A 223 31.90 -17.74 11.00
CA PRO A 223 32.04 -16.29 10.85
C PRO A 223 30.68 -15.67 10.47
N ILE A 224 30.46 -14.42 10.88
CA ILE A 224 29.21 -13.68 10.64
C ILE A 224 28.79 -13.72 9.15
N SER A 225 29.75 -13.60 8.23
CA SER A 225 29.51 -13.62 6.78
C SER A 225 28.91 -14.94 6.25
N LYS A 226 29.03 -16.04 6.99
CA LYS A 226 28.43 -17.34 6.63
C LYS A 226 27.08 -17.60 7.31
N ARG A 227 26.65 -16.73 8.22
CA ARG A 227 25.40 -16.87 8.98
C ARG A 227 24.28 -16.09 8.29
N ILE A 228 23.94 -16.53 7.08
CA ILE A 228 23.04 -15.79 6.18
C ILE A 228 21.58 -16.15 6.47
N VAL A 229 20.76 -15.12 6.63
CA VAL A 229 19.30 -15.19 6.69
C VAL A 229 18.74 -14.58 5.42
N ASP A 230 18.05 -15.38 4.61
CA ASP A 230 17.29 -14.88 3.47
C ASP A 230 15.97 -14.31 3.97
N VAL A 231 15.65 -13.08 3.58
CA VAL A 231 14.41 -12.39 3.91
C VAL A 231 13.69 -12.11 2.61
N THR A 232 12.49 -12.67 2.48
CA THR A 232 11.68 -12.55 1.27
C THR A 232 10.37 -11.85 1.60
N LEU A 233 10.01 -10.85 0.79
CA LEU A 233 8.65 -10.32 0.72
C LEU A 233 8.01 -10.78 -0.60
N ASP A 234 6.84 -11.35 -0.50
CA ASP A 234 6.04 -11.88 -1.60
C ASP A 234 4.84 -10.96 -1.85
N PHE A 235 4.82 -10.34 -3.02
CA PHE A 235 3.79 -9.40 -3.47
C PHE A 235 2.83 -10.01 -4.51
N SER A 236 2.98 -11.31 -4.83
CA SER A 236 2.23 -12.02 -5.87
C SER A 236 0.74 -12.17 -5.54
N GLY A 237 0.39 -12.21 -4.26
CA GLY A 237 -0.97 -12.32 -3.76
C GLY A 237 -1.69 -10.97 -3.60
N THR A 238 -2.90 -11.04 -3.03
CA THR A 238 -3.61 -9.85 -2.56
C THR A 238 -3.02 -9.32 -1.25
N GLU A 239 -2.55 -10.23 -0.41
CA GLU A 239 -1.81 -9.96 0.83
C GLU A 239 -0.29 -9.95 0.55
N ILE A 240 0.47 -9.33 1.45
CA ILE A 240 1.93 -9.38 1.42
C ILE A 240 2.38 -10.41 2.44
N HIS A 241 3.03 -11.47 1.97
CA HIS A 241 3.64 -12.48 2.84
C HIS A 241 5.12 -12.15 3.02
N ALA A 242 5.64 -12.41 4.20
CA ALA A 242 7.06 -12.30 4.46
C ALA A 242 7.58 -13.57 5.11
N LYS A 243 8.83 -13.92 4.78
CA LYS A 243 9.51 -15.08 5.35
C LYS A 243 10.98 -14.79 5.60
N ALA A 244 11.52 -15.46 6.60
CA ALA A 244 12.94 -15.50 6.88
C ALA A 244 13.41 -16.95 6.88
N TYR A 245 14.49 -17.25 6.16
CA TYR A 245 15.08 -18.58 6.02
C TYR A 245 16.55 -18.54 6.44
N TYR A 246 16.92 -19.32 7.45
CA TYR A 246 18.31 -19.38 7.92
C TYR A 246 19.09 -20.46 7.19
N GLN A 247 20.05 -20.07 6.34
CA GLN A 247 20.72 -21.00 5.42
C GLN A 247 21.50 -22.12 6.13
N VAL A 248 22.00 -21.89 7.34
CA VAL A 248 22.80 -22.88 8.09
C VAL A 248 21.93 -24.03 8.59
N THR A 249 20.79 -23.72 9.22
CA THR A 249 19.90 -24.75 9.79
C THR A 249 18.76 -25.16 8.85
N ARG A 250 18.57 -24.40 7.76
CA ARG A 250 17.45 -24.52 6.82
C ARG A 250 16.06 -24.35 7.46
N LYS A 251 16.00 -23.68 8.61
CA LYS A 251 14.73 -23.33 9.25
C LYS A 251 14.14 -22.08 8.60
N GLU A 252 12.82 -22.03 8.56
CA GLU A 252 12.04 -20.92 8.03
C GLU A 252 11.00 -20.47 9.06
N VAL A 253 10.75 -19.17 9.12
CA VAL A 253 9.59 -18.57 9.77
C VAL A 253 8.89 -17.66 8.77
N ASN A 254 7.59 -17.48 8.91
CA ASN A 254 6.80 -16.63 8.04
C ASN A 254 5.76 -15.82 8.83
N THR A 255 5.28 -14.76 8.21
CA THR A 255 4.17 -13.93 8.68
C THR A 255 3.38 -13.40 7.47
N VAL A 256 2.13 -13.05 7.70
CA VAL A 256 1.36 -12.20 6.79
C VAL A 256 1.46 -10.76 7.32
N CYS A 257 1.68 -9.79 6.44
CA CYS A 257 1.67 -8.39 6.83
C CYS A 257 0.24 -7.93 7.13
N ASP A 258 0.05 -7.33 8.30
CA ASP A 258 -1.22 -6.82 8.79
C ASP A 258 -1.24 -5.28 8.71
N PHE A 259 -2.25 -4.76 8.01
CA PHE A 259 -2.48 -3.34 7.78
C PHE A 259 -3.63 -2.77 8.63
N LEU A 260 -4.31 -3.62 9.41
CA LEU A 260 -5.47 -3.26 10.23
C LEU A 260 -5.11 -3.06 11.71
N SER A 261 -3.98 -3.62 12.15
CA SER A 261 -3.50 -3.52 13.52
C SER A 261 -2.50 -2.36 13.75
N THR A 262 -2.33 -1.48 12.77
CA THR A 262 -1.41 -0.32 12.81
C THR A 262 -2.04 0.94 13.41
#